data_AF-A0A5U4XAB4-F1
#
_entry.id   AF-A0A5U4XAB4-F1
#
_cell.length_a   1.000
_cell.length_b   1.000
_cell.length_c   1.000
_cell.angle_alpha   90.00
_cell.angle_beta   90.00
_cell.angle_gamma   90.00
#
_symmetry.space_group_name_H-M   'P 1'
#
loop_
_entity.id
_entity.type
_entity.pdbx_description
1 polymer ?
#
loop_
_entity_poly.entity_id
_entity_poly.type
_entity_poly.pdbx_seq_one_letter_code
_entity_poly.pdbx_strand_id
1 'polypeptide(L)'
;QSYARIGFKGETQINDMLTGYGQWEYNIKVNTTEGEGANSWTRLGFAGLKFGEYGSFDYGRNYGVIYDIEAWTDALPEFGGDTYTQTDVYMLGRTNGVATYRNTDFFGLVEGLNFALQYQGNNEDPGAGEGTANGSDANSGSRKLARENGDGFGMSASYDFDFGLSLGAAYSSSDRTDNQVARGYGDGMNERNNYAGGETAEAWTVGAKYDAYNVYLAAMYAETRNMTYYGGGNGEGNGGIANKTQNFEVVAQYQFDFGLRPSIAYLQSKGKDLGGQEVHRGNWHYTDKDLVKYVDVGMTYYFNKNMSTYVDYKINLLDEDDDFYASNGIATDDIVGVGLVYQF
;
A
#
# COMPACT_ATOMS: atom_id res chain seq x y z
N GLN A 1 3.85 -18.55 8.22
CA GLN A 1 2.48 -18.03 7.99
C GLN A 1 1.80 -18.94 6.97
N SER A 2 0.52 -19.25 7.13
CA SER A 2 -0.29 -19.97 6.12
C SER A 2 -1.63 -19.26 5.94
N TYR A 3 -2.09 -19.09 4.71
CA TYR A 3 -3.36 -18.41 4.40
C TYR A 3 -3.99 -18.97 3.12
N ALA A 4 -5.29 -18.70 2.95
CA ALA A 4 -6.03 -18.94 1.72
C ALA A 4 -6.70 -17.63 1.27
N ARG A 5 -6.78 -17.41 -0.04
CA ARG A 5 -7.58 -16.35 -0.65
C ARG A 5 -8.59 -16.95 -1.60
N ILE A 6 -9.81 -16.43 -1.56
CA ILE A 6 -10.90 -16.84 -2.44
C ILE A 6 -11.63 -15.59 -2.91
N GLY A 7 -12.16 -15.62 -4.12
CA GLY A 7 -12.89 -14.50 -4.67
C GLY A 7 -13.68 -14.88 -5.91
N PHE A 8 -14.36 -13.89 -6.46
CA PHE A 8 -14.97 -13.99 -7.78
C PHE A 8 -14.75 -12.68 -8.54
N LYS A 9 -14.65 -12.81 -9.86
CA LYS A 9 -14.71 -11.70 -10.80
C LYS A 9 -15.80 -12.03 -11.82
N GLY A 10 -16.82 -11.20 -11.89
CA GLY A 10 -17.96 -11.39 -12.78
C GLY A 10 -18.12 -10.19 -13.71
N GLU A 11 -18.44 -10.47 -14.96
CA GLU A 11 -18.71 -9.45 -15.99
C GLU A 11 -20.01 -9.82 -16.72
N THR A 12 -20.80 -8.81 -17.09
CA THR A 12 -22.05 -8.96 -17.83
C THR A 12 -22.11 -7.93 -18.95
N GLN A 13 -22.31 -8.40 -20.18
CA GLN A 13 -22.51 -7.51 -21.32
C GLN A 13 -23.92 -6.93 -21.25
N ILE A 14 -24.03 -5.60 -21.17
CA ILE A 14 -25.32 -4.89 -21.14
C ILE A 14 -25.74 -4.52 -22.56
N ASN A 15 -24.80 -3.97 -23.34
CA ASN A 15 -24.95 -3.74 -24.78
C ASN A 15 -23.55 -3.67 -25.44
N ASP A 16 -23.48 -3.28 -26.71
CA ASP A 16 -22.23 -3.25 -27.49
C ASP A 16 -21.16 -2.32 -26.92
N MET A 17 -21.54 -1.29 -26.15
CA MET A 17 -20.62 -0.29 -25.59
C MET A 17 -20.55 -0.31 -24.06
N LEU A 18 -21.35 -1.14 -23.39
CA LEU A 18 -21.50 -1.12 -21.94
C LEU A 18 -21.37 -2.52 -21.35
N THR A 19 -20.40 -2.69 -20.45
CA THR A 19 -20.18 -3.92 -19.68
C THR A 19 -20.27 -3.59 -18.19
N GLY A 20 -21.12 -4.31 -17.46
CA GLY A 20 -21.11 -4.26 -15.99
C GLY A 20 -20.14 -5.29 -15.43
N TYR A 21 -19.45 -4.96 -14.34
CA TYR A 21 -18.53 -5.88 -13.69
C TYR A 21 -18.57 -5.73 -12.16
N GLY A 22 -18.11 -6.78 -11.48
CA GLY A 22 -17.93 -6.79 -10.04
C GLY A 22 -16.85 -7.77 -9.62
N GLN A 23 -16.14 -7.42 -8.55
CA GLN A 23 -15.08 -8.25 -8.01
C GLN A 23 -15.15 -8.27 -6.49
N TRP A 24 -14.93 -9.44 -5.93
CA TRP A 24 -14.77 -9.65 -4.50
C TRP A 24 -13.59 -10.57 -4.24
N GLU A 25 -12.76 -10.21 -3.27
CA GLU A 25 -11.60 -11.00 -2.84
C GLU A 25 -11.56 -11.05 -1.31
N TYR A 26 -11.42 -12.24 -0.75
CA TYR A 26 -11.47 -12.51 0.68
C TYR A 26 -10.23 -13.27 1.13
N ASN A 27 -9.69 -12.90 2.29
CA ASN A 27 -8.50 -13.50 2.87
C ASN A 27 -8.84 -14.24 4.16
N ILE A 28 -8.34 -15.46 4.30
CA ILE A 28 -8.51 -16.31 5.48
C ILE A 28 -7.13 -16.74 5.96
N LYS A 29 -6.74 -16.35 7.17
CA LYS A 29 -5.53 -16.89 7.82
C LYS A 29 -5.82 -18.30 8.33
N VAL A 30 -4.93 -19.25 8.05
CA VAL A 30 -5.05 -20.67 8.46
C VAL A 30 -3.89 -21.11 9.35
N ASN A 31 -3.32 -20.16 10.08
CA ASN A 31 -2.21 -20.35 11.01
C ASN A 31 -2.59 -20.07 12.48
N THR A 32 -3.88 -19.97 12.77
CA THR A 32 -4.46 -19.78 14.11
C THR A 32 -5.29 -21.01 14.48
N THR A 33 -5.53 -21.23 15.78
CA THR A 33 -6.39 -22.34 16.23
C THR A 33 -7.87 -22.01 16.04
N GLU A 34 -8.74 -23.01 15.90
CA GLU A 34 -10.19 -22.80 15.71
C GLU A 34 -10.85 -22.04 16.87
N GLY A 35 -10.28 -22.10 18.08
CA GLY A 35 -10.77 -21.41 19.26
C GLY A 35 -10.44 -19.91 19.33
N GLU A 36 -9.49 -19.42 18.52
CA GLU A 36 -9.04 -18.00 18.50
C GLU A 36 -9.98 -17.08 17.72
N GLY A 37 -11.04 -17.62 17.09
CA GLY A 37 -12.03 -16.85 16.33
C GLY A 37 -11.62 -16.60 14.86
N ALA A 38 -12.42 -15.80 14.15
CA ALA A 38 -12.23 -15.56 12.72
C ALA A 38 -11.08 -14.58 12.46
N ASN A 39 -9.98 -15.08 11.88
CA ASN A 39 -8.89 -14.27 11.37
C ASN A 39 -8.99 -14.13 9.84
N SER A 40 -10.03 -13.42 9.38
CA SER A 40 -10.37 -13.29 7.97
C SER A 40 -11.00 -11.94 7.65
N TRP A 41 -10.80 -11.44 6.42
CA TRP A 41 -11.25 -10.12 6.01
C TRP A 41 -11.41 -9.99 4.49
N THR A 42 -12.26 -9.04 4.07
CA THR A 42 -12.41 -8.65 2.66
C THR A 42 -11.22 -7.79 2.23
N ARG A 43 -10.55 -8.19 1.16
CA ARG A 43 -9.49 -7.42 0.50
C ARG A 43 -10.07 -6.48 -0.56
N LEU A 44 -10.92 -7.01 -1.44
CA LEU A 44 -11.58 -6.25 -2.51
C LEU A 44 -13.08 -6.52 -2.49
N GLY A 45 -13.86 -5.51 -2.85
CA GLY A 45 -15.32 -5.61 -2.92
C GLY A 45 -15.88 -4.37 -3.60
N PHE A 46 -16.01 -4.42 -4.93
CA PHE A 46 -16.45 -3.29 -5.74
C PHE A 46 -17.28 -3.75 -6.94
N ALA A 47 -18.05 -2.82 -7.49
CA ALA A 47 -18.78 -2.99 -8.74
C ALA A 47 -18.57 -1.76 -9.63
N GLY A 48 -18.68 -1.96 -10.95
CA GLY A 48 -18.43 -0.91 -11.92
C GLY A 48 -19.05 -1.13 -13.28
N LEU A 49 -18.90 -0.12 -14.12
CA LEU A 49 -19.31 -0.08 -15.51
C LEU A 49 -18.12 0.28 -16.39
N LYS A 50 -17.97 -0.40 -17.52
CA LYS A 50 -17.00 -0.09 -18.58
C LYS A 50 -17.74 0.38 -19.82
N PHE A 51 -17.32 1.51 -20.37
CA PHE A 51 -17.96 2.28 -21.45
C PHE A 51 -17.15 2.21 -22.75
N GLY A 52 -16.76 1.01 -23.21
CA GLY A 52 -15.88 0.85 -24.36
C GLY A 52 -14.56 1.62 -24.20
N GLU A 53 -14.25 2.50 -25.15
CA GLU A 53 -13.06 3.37 -25.17
C GLU A 53 -13.17 4.59 -24.23
N TYR A 54 -14.38 4.90 -23.73
CA TYR A 54 -14.58 6.02 -22.81
C TYR A 54 -14.16 5.71 -21.36
N GLY A 55 -13.61 4.53 -21.12
CA GLY A 55 -13.04 4.13 -19.83
C GLY A 55 -14.01 3.33 -18.97
N SER A 56 -13.74 3.29 -17.67
CA SER A 56 -14.51 2.56 -16.67
C SER A 56 -14.67 3.36 -15.40
N PHE A 57 -15.78 3.14 -14.71
CA PHE A 57 -16.03 3.69 -13.37
C PHE A 57 -16.40 2.55 -12.42
N ASP A 58 -15.75 2.49 -11.25
CA ASP A 58 -16.07 1.55 -10.18
C ASP A 58 -16.20 2.26 -8.82
N TYR A 59 -16.97 1.64 -7.93
CA TYR A 59 -17.11 2.07 -6.54
C TYR A 59 -17.07 0.90 -5.57
N GLY A 60 -16.34 1.08 -4.46
CA GLY A 60 -16.34 0.14 -3.34
C GLY A 60 -15.02 0.09 -2.59
N ARG A 61 -14.66 -1.10 -2.10
CA ARG A 61 -13.32 -1.39 -1.54
C ARG A 61 -12.40 -1.81 -2.67
N ASN A 62 -11.51 -0.91 -3.09
CA ASN A 62 -10.58 -1.13 -4.19
C ASN A 62 -9.18 -0.60 -3.82
N TYR A 63 -8.20 -0.75 -4.71
CA TYR A 63 -6.90 -0.12 -4.58
C TYR A 63 -6.98 1.39 -4.82
N GLY A 64 -6.25 2.14 -3.99
CA GLY A 64 -6.02 3.57 -4.18
C GLY A 64 -5.11 3.83 -5.38
N VAL A 65 -5.29 4.96 -6.07
CA VAL A 65 -4.57 5.26 -7.32
C VAL A 65 -3.06 5.44 -7.17
N ILE A 66 -2.56 5.69 -5.96
CA ILE A 66 -1.10 5.67 -5.71
C ILE A 66 -0.51 4.29 -5.99
N TYR A 67 -1.30 3.23 -5.75
CA TYR A 67 -0.87 1.86 -5.96
C TYR A 67 -0.74 1.49 -7.45
N ASP A 68 -1.23 2.31 -8.38
CA ASP A 68 -1.05 2.08 -9.82
C ASP A 68 0.43 2.10 -10.24
N ILE A 69 1.26 2.83 -9.49
CA ILE A 69 2.72 2.91 -9.68
C ILE A 69 3.45 1.95 -8.74
N GLU A 70 3.05 1.88 -7.47
CA GLU A 70 3.64 0.95 -6.48
C GLU A 70 3.57 -0.51 -6.94
N ALA A 71 2.47 -0.90 -7.60
CA ALA A 71 2.29 -2.27 -8.08
C ALA A 71 3.40 -2.74 -9.04
N TRP A 72 4.25 -1.83 -9.55
CA TRP A 72 5.40 -2.20 -10.36
C TRP A 72 6.56 -2.77 -9.52
N THR A 73 6.73 -2.34 -8.27
CA THR A 73 7.79 -2.85 -7.37
C THR A 73 7.29 -3.89 -6.37
N ASP A 74 5.98 -3.94 -6.10
CA ASP A 74 5.30 -5.00 -5.32
C ASP A 74 5.15 -6.31 -6.15
N ALA A 75 6.30 -6.88 -6.52
CA ALA A 75 6.43 -8.05 -7.40
C ALA A 75 7.32 -9.16 -6.82
N LEU A 76 7.72 -9.05 -5.54
CA LEU A 76 8.59 -10.04 -4.89
C LEU A 76 7.83 -11.34 -4.58
N PRO A 77 8.54 -12.45 -4.30
CA PRO A 77 7.89 -13.73 -4.00
C PRO A 77 6.95 -13.72 -2.79
N GLU A 78 7.33 -13.08 -1.67
CA GLU A 78 6.50 -12.96 -0.45
C GLU A 78 6.52 -11.55 0.15
N PHE A 79 7.68 -10.89 0.18
CA PHE A 79 7.84 -9.54 0.75
C PHE A 79 7.48 -8.45 -0.27
N GLY A 80 7.88 -7.19 -0.03
CA GLY A 80 7.65 -6.07 -0.95
C GLY A 80 6.36 -5.31 -0.68
N GLY A 81 6.24 -4.14 -1.35
CA GLY A 81 5.08 -3.26 -1.22
C GLY A 81 4.85 -2.74 0.20
N ASP A 82 5.92 -2.62 0.99
CA ASP A 82 5.88 -2.36 2.44
C ASP A 82 6.66 -1.11 2.87
N THR A 83 7.20 -0.30 1.95
CA THR A 83 7.89 0.95 2.32
C THR A 83 6.92 2.02 2.80
N TYR A 84 5.90 2.33 2.00
CA TYR A 84 4.85 3.30 2.36
C TYR A 84 3.44 2.80 2.09
N THR A 85 3.27 1.78 1.25
CA THR A 85 1.96 1.21 0.96
C THR A 85 1.41 0.47 2.16
N GLN A 86 0.33 1.03 2.71
CA GLN A 86 -0.34 0.52 3.89
C GLN A 86 -1.83 0.34 3.61
N THR A 87 -2.38 -0.80 4.04
CA THR A 87 -3.81 -1.06 3.87
C THR A 87 -4.63 -0.14 4.77
N ASP A 88 -5.68 0.44 4.19
CA ASP A 88 -6.59 1.40 4.82
C ASP A 88 -5.93 2.72 5.24
N VAL A 89 -4.78 3.08 4.65
CA VAL A 89 -4.12 4.38 4.85
C VAL A 89 -4.33 5.22 3.60
N TYR A 90 -5.33 6.09 3.64
CA TYR A 90 -5.75 6.94 2.51
C TYR A 90 -5.84 6.12 1.20
N MET A 91 -5.16 6.58 0.14
CA MET A 91 -5.11 5.93 -1.17
C MET A 91 -3.77 5.21 -1.44
N LEU A 92 -2.98 4.87 -0.40
CA LEU A 92 -1.65 4.24 -0.57
C LEU A 92 -1.71 2.75 -0.99
N GLY A 93 -2.83 2.07 -0.69
CA GLY A 93 -3.03 0.66 -0.98
C GLY A 93 -4.53 0.35 -1.09
N ARG A 94 -4.98 -0.82 -0.63
CA ARG A 94 -6.43 -1.11 -0.56
C ARG A 94 -7.10 -0.20 0.46
N THR A 95 -8.24 0.36 0.10
CA THR A 95 -9.01 1.26 0.97
C THR A 95 -10.52 1.17 0.73
N ASN A 96 -11.32 1.76 1.62
CA ASN A 96 -12.78 1.75 1.55
C ASN A 96 -13.34 2.99 0.84
N GLY A 97 -14.47 2.82 0.16
CA GLY A 97 -15.30 3.93 -0.31
C GLY A 97 -14.66 4.77 -1.40
N VAL A 98 -13.91 4.14 -2.30
CA VAL A 98 -13.30 4.83 -3.45
C VAL A 98 -14.19 4.76 -4.67
N ALA A 99 -14.42 5.90 -5.30
CA ALA A 99 -15.00 6.05 -6.63
C ALA A 99 -13.87 6.29 -7.62
N THR A 100 -13.62 5.33 -8.51
CA THR A 100 -12.46 5.36 -9.41
C THR A 100 -12.94 5.41 -10.85
N TYR A 101 -12.53 6.43 -11.57
CA TYR A 101 -12.60 6.49 -13.03
C TYR A 101 -11.24 6.13 -13.62
N ARG A 102 -11.21 5.25 -14.61
CA ARG A 102 -10.00 4.85 -15.33
C ARG A 102 -10.24 4.93 -16.82
N ASN A 103 -9.22 5.30 -17.57
CA ASN A 103 -9.25 5.28 -19.02
C ASN A 103 -7.92 4.79 -19.57
N THR A 104 -7.99 3.90 -20.55
CA THR A 104 -6.84 3.39 -21.28
C THR A 104 -6.76 4.08 -22.64
N ASP A 105 -5.55 4.31 -23.13
CA ASP A 105 -5.27 4.94 -24.43
C ASP A 105 -5.84 6.36 -24.61
N PHE A 106 -6.05 7.09 -23.52
CA PHE A 106 -6.58 8.46 -23.48
C PHE A 106 -7.75 8.67 -24.46
N PHE A 107 -8.82 7.91 -24.28
CA PHE A 107 -10.03 7.92 -25.11
C PHE A 107 -9.78 7.48 -26.57
N GLY A 108 -8.76 6.66 -26.78
CA GLY A 108 -8.30 6.24 -28.12
C GLY A 108 -7.47 7.30 -28.85
N LEU A 109 -7.12 8.42 -28.20
CA LEU A 109 -6.36 9.52 -28.83
C LEU A 109 -4.84 9.32 -28.73
N VAL A 110 -4.37 8.65 -27.68
CA VAL A 110 -2.95 8.44 -27.41
C VAL A 110 -2.76 7.01 -26.91
N GLU A 111 -2.40 6.12 -27.83
CA GLU A 111 -2.07 4.73 -27.51
C GLU A 111 -0.96 4.66 -26.45
N GLY A 112 -1.18 3.80 -25.45
CA GLY A 112 -0.27 3.61 -24.32
C GLY A 112 -0.45 4.61 -23.17
N LEU A 113 -1.17 5.73 -23.36
CA LEU A 113 -1.43 6.70 -22.29
C LEU A 113 -2.66 6.30 -21.46
N ASN A 114 -2.42 5.82 -20.25
CA ASN A 114 -3.46 5.45 -19.29
C ASN A 114 -3.56 6.50 -18.19
N PHE A 115 -4.77 6.75 -17.69
CA PHE A 115 -4.95 7.60 -16.51
C PHE A 115 -6.11 7.15 -15.62
N ALA A 116 -6.05 7.57 -14.36
CA ALA A 116 -7.14 7.40 -13.40
C ALA A 116 -7.41 8.68 -12.62
N LEU A 117 -8.67 8.87 -12.25
CA LEU A 117 -9.12 9.86 -11.27
C LEU A 117 -9.88 9.11 -10.19
N GLN A 118 -9.61 9.43 -8.93
CA GLN A 118 -10.24 8.76 -7.81
C GLN A 118 -10.67 9.76 -6.76
N TYR A 119 -11.84 9.49 -6.17
CA TYR A 119 -12.32 10.17 -4.98
C TYR A 119 -12.48 9.13 -3.86
N GLN A 120 -12.05 9.47 -2.66
CA GLN A 120 -12.23 8.67 -1.46
C GLN A 120 -13.08 9.47 -0.47
N GLY A 121 -14.20 8.89 -0.03
CA GLY A 121 -15.03 9.50 1.02
C GLY A 121 -14.42 9.36 2.42
N ASN A 122 -14.80 10.25 3.33
CA ASN A 122 -14.42 10.21 4.75
C ASN A 122 -14.74 8.86 5.41
N ASN A 123 -13.75 8.25 6.05
CA ASN A 123 -13.86 7.05 6.88
C ASN A 123 -13.23 7.31 8.25
N GLU A 124 -14.08 7.50 9.26
CA GLU A 124 -13.64 7.78 10.63
C GLU A 124 -14.48 7.03 11.67
N ASP A 125 -13.94 6.87 12.87
CA ASP A 125 -14.65 6.28 13.99
C ASP A 125 -15.87 7.15 14.37
N PRO A 126 -17.08 6.60 14.63
CA PRO A 126 -18.31 7.35 14.92
C PRO A 126 -18.22 8.48 15.95
N GLY A 127 -17.19 8.52 16.79
CA GLY A 127 -17.04 9.54 17.82
C GLY A 127 -18.32 9.74 18.65
N ALA A 128 -18.52 10.96 19.17
CA ALA A 128 -19.73 11.34 19.88
C ALA A 128 -20.81 11.97 18.97
N GLY A 129 -20.97 11.51 17.72
CA GLY A 129 -22.19 11.80 16.93
C GLY A 129 -22.06 12.11 15.44
N GLU A 130 -20.86 12.17 14.85
CA GLU A 130 -20.67 12.64 13.46
C GLU A 130 -19.83 11.70 12.56
N GLY A 131 -19.20 10.64 13.09
CA GLY A 131 -18.33 9.79 12.29
C GLY A 131 -19.09 8.81 11.37
N THR A 132 -18.48 8.44 10.24
CA THR A 132 -19.16 7.65 9.19
C THR A 132 -19.34 6.17 9.53
N ALA A 133 -18.70 5.67 10.59
CA ALA A 133 -18.74 4.26 11.03
C ALA A 133 -18.33 3.24 9.96
N ASN A 134 -17.63 3.70 8.93
CA ASN A 134 -17.15 2.86 7.84
C ASN A 134 -15.86 2.12 8.26
N GLY A 135 -15.97 0.79 8.43
CA GLY A 135 -14.80 -0.08 8.63
C GLY A 135 -14.38 -0.30 10.08
N SER A 136 -15.34 -0.34 11.02
CA SER A 136 -15.07 -0.79 12.39
C SER A 136 -14.45 -2.20 12.41
N ASP A 137 -13.38 -2.37 13.18
CA ASP A 137 -12.79 -3.69 13.42
C ASP A 137 -13.80 -4.55 14.19
N ALA A 138 -14.09 -5.76 13.70
CA ALA A 138 -15.08 -6.67 14.30
C ALA A 138 -14.77 -7.01 15.76
N ASN A 139 -13.52 -6.86 16.20
CA ASN A 139 -13.08 -7.12 17.58
C ASN A 139 -12.94 -5.87 18.45
N SER A 140 -12.81 -4.67 17.87
CA SER A 140 -12.59 -3.41 18.62
C SER A 140 -13.80 -2.46 18.60
N GLY A 141 -14.73 -2.65 17.65
CA GLY A 141 -15.86 -1.74 17.44
C GLY A 141 -15.47 -0.39 16.80
N SER A 142 -14.17 -0.07 16.72
CA SER A 142 -13.63 1.19 16.20
C SER A 142 -12.60 0.99 15.09
N ARG A 143 -12.50 1.98 14.21
CA ARG A 143 -11.42 2.09 13.20
C ARG A 143 -10.18 2.63 13.90
N LYS A 144 -9.00 2.10 13.56
CA LYS A 144 -7.73 2.59 14.12
C LYS A 144 -7.40 3.98 13.58
N LEU A 145 -6.88 4.88 14.42
CA LEU A 145 -6.57 6.28 14.08
C LEU A 145 -5.75 6.42 12.78
N ALA A 146 -4.67 5.64 12.64
CA ALA A 146 -3.82 5.71 11.45
C ALA A 146 -4.50 5.20 10.16
N ARG A 147 -5.65 4.54 10.29
CA ARG A 147 -6.45 4.04 9.17
C ARG A 147 -7.66 4.92 8.86
N GLU A 148 -7.91 5.94 9.66
CA GLU A 148 -8.91 6.94 9.34
C GLU A 148 -8.45 7.81 8.17
N ASN A 149 -9.40 8.40 7.45
CA ASN A 149 -9.14 9.36 6.38
C ASN A 149 -10.32 10.32 6.27
N GLY A 150 -10.08 11.60 6.01
CA GLY A 150 -11.11 12.51 5.54
C GLY A 150 -11.43 12.29 4.06
N ASP A 151 -12.22 13.20 3.49
CA ASP A 151 -12.45 13.22 2.04
C ASP A 151 -11.14 13.50 1.30
N GLY A 152 -10.98 12.91 0.10
CA GLY A 152 -9.78 13.11 -0.68
C GLY A 152 -9.91 12.73 -2.14
N PHE A 153 -8.95 13.19 -2.93
CA PHE A 153 -8.85 12.87 -4.35
C PHE A 153 -7.45 12.38 -4.71
N GLY A 154 -7.38 11.58 -5.75
CA GLY A 154 -6.12 11.13 -6.33
C GLY A 154 -6.21 11.04 -7.84
N MET A 155 -5.04 11.03 -8.46
CA MET A 155 -4.88 10.81 -9.89
C MET A 155 -3.64 9.97 -10.15
N SER A 156 -3.67 9.20 -11.22
CA SER A 156 -2.50 8.49 -11.75
C SER A 156 -2.46 8.62 -13.26
N ALA A 157 -1.27 8.54 -13.82
CA ALA A 157 -1.05 8.42 -15.25
C ALA A 157 0.16 7.53 -15.52
N SER A 158 0.07 6.70 -16.55
CA SER A 158 1.19 5.91 -17.05
C SER A 158 1.23 5.95 -18.57
N TYR A 159 2.42 5.81 -19.13
CA TYR A 159 2.66 5.69 -20.55
C TYR A 159 3.47 4.43 -20.84
N ASP A 160 2.87 3.52 -21.60
CA ASP A 160 3.49 2.28 -22.04
C ASP A 160 4.14 2.48 -23.42
N PHE A 161 5.46 2.34 -23.49
CA PHE A 161 6.20 2.38 -24.74
C PHE A 161 6.21 1.00 -25.42
N ASP A 162 6.31 0.99 -26.74
CA ASP A 162 6.28 -0.22 -27.58
C ASP A 162 7.48 -1.17 -27.41
N PHE A 163 8.54 -0.73 -26.71
CA PHE A 163 9.74 -1.53 -26.43
C PHE A 163 9.78 -2.12 -25.01
N GLY A 164 8.64 -2.10 -24.28
CA GLY A 164 8.48 -2.72 -22.96
C GLY A 164 8.82 -1.83 -21.77
N LEU A 165 9.19 -0.57 -22.00
CA LEU A 165 9.33 0.43 -20.93
C LEU A 165 7.95 1.05 -20.63
N SER A 166 7.65 1.26 -19.36
CA SER A 166 6.53 2.04 -18.87
C SER A 166 7.06 3.12 -17.92
N LEU A 167 6.53 4.34 -18.04
CA LEU A 167 6.77 5.43 -17.08
C LEU A 167 5.44 5.87 -16.48
N GLY A 168 5.43 6.23 -15.20
CA GLY A 168 4.19 6.62 -14.57
C GLY A 168 4.38 7.47 -13.32
N ALA A 169 3.31 8.15 -12.94
CA ALA A 169 3.24 8.97 -11.75
C ALA A 169 1.84 8.93 -11.16
N ALA A 170 1.74 9.11 -9.84
CA ALA A 170 0.48 9.29 -9.16
C ALA A 170 0.59 10.33 -8.04
N TYR A 171 -0.53 10.96 -7.73
CA TYR A 171 -0.67 11.98 -6.69
C TYR A 171 -1.99 11.77 -5.94
N SER A 172 -2.00 12.01 -4.64
CA SER A 172 -3.22 12.04 -3.83
C SER A 172 -3.12 13.07 -2.72
N SER A 173 -4.26 13.70 -2.42
CA SER A 173 -4.43 14.63 -1.30
C SER A 173 -5.76 14.33 -0.61
N SER A 174 -5.72 14.25 0.71
CA SER A 174 -6.89 14.01 1.55
C SER A 174 -6.84 14.90 2.78
N ASP A 175 -8.01 15.25 3.30
CA ASP A 175 -8.14 15.82 4.63
C ASP A 175 -7.81 14.75 5.68
N ARG A 176 -7.24 15.17 6.80
CA ARG A 176 -7.05 14.33 7.99
C ARG A 176 -8.27 14.50 8.90
N THR A 177 -8.66 13.43 9.57
CA THR A 177 -9.83 13.47 10.47
C THR A 177 -9.55 14.34 11.68
N ASP A 178 -10.61 14.82 12.34
CA ASP A 178 -10.49 15.61 13.57
C ASP A 178 -9.70 14.86 14.65
N ASN A 179 -9.88 13.53 14.75
CA ASN A 179 -9.11 12.69 15.68
C ASN A 179 -7.62 12.71 15.35
N GLN A 180 -7.25 12.60 14.07
CA GLN A 180 -5.86 12.63 13.62
C GLN A 180 -5.21 13.99 13.89
N VAL A 181 -5.92 15.07 13.58
CA VAL A 181 -5.48 16.45 13.83
C VAL A 181 -5.32 16.70 15.32
N ALA A 182 -6.30 16.28 16.13
CA ALA A 182 -6.25 16.41 17.58
C ALA A 182 -5.09 15.60 18.19
N ARG A 183 -4.84 14.37 17.71
CA ARG A 183 -3.75 13.53 18.20
C ARG A 183 -2.38 14.10 17.84
N GLY A 184 -2.26 14.70 16.65
CA GLY A 184 -1.07 15.41 16.17
C GLY A 184 -0.93 16.84 16.70
N TYR A 185 -1.89 17.34 17.49
CA TYR A 185 -1.88 18.72 17.96
C TYR A 185 -0.59 19.05 18.74
N GLY A 186 -0.02 20.21 18.47
CA GLY A 186 1.23 20.67 19.08
C GLY A 186 2.49 20.04 18.50
N ASP A 187 2.38 19.15 17.52
CA ASP A 187 3.51 18.82 16.66
C ASP A 187 4.03 20.11 15.99
N GLY A 188 5.35 20.28 16.01
CA GLY A 188 6.03 21.51 15.56
C GLY A 188 6.16 22.61 16.63
N MET A 189 5.48 22.52 17.78
CA MET A 189 5.66 23.49 18.88
C MET A 189 6.74 23.08 19.87
N ASN A 190 6.83 21.80 20.19
CA ASN A 190 7.81 21.28 21.15
C ASN A 190 8.43 19.94 20.73
N GLU A 191 8.12 19.44 19.52
CA GLU A 191 8.72 18.25 18.92
C GLU A 191 8.54 16.96 19.75
N ARG A 192 7.60 16.97 20.71
CA ARG A 192 7.30 15.83 21.62
C ARG A 192 6.33 14.82 21.03
N ASN A 193 5.59 15.21 20.00
CA ASN A 193 4.50 14.41 19.48
C ASN A 193 5.02 13.47 18.39
N ASN A 194 4.79 12.18 18.59
CA ASN A 194 5.11 11.12 17.63
C ASN A 194 4.09 10.98 16.50
N TYR A 195 2.96 11.69 16.59
CA TYR A 195 1.96 11.78 15.55
C TYR A 195 2.11 13.10 14.81
N ALA A 196 2.27 13.00 13.49
CA ALA A 196 2.32 14.14 12.60
C ALA A 196 1.18 15.14 12.85
N GLY A 197 1.52 16.42 12.83
CA GLY A 197 0.54 17.52 12.82
C GLY A 197 -0.01 17.83 11.42
N GLY A 198 -0.80 18.90 11.31
CA GLY A 198 -1.38 19.36 10.06
C GLY A 198 -2.73 18.72 9.71
N GLU A 199 -3.46 19.38 8.83
CA GLU A 199 -4.86 19.07 8.47
C GLU A 199 -4.99 18.24 7.18
N THR A 200 -3.90 18.09 6.42
CA THR A 200 -3.89 17.36 5.15
C THR A 200 -2.84 16.26 5.15
N ALA A 201 -3.13 15.24 4.37
CA ALA A 201 -2.29 14.09 4.08
C ALA A 201 -2.07 14.01 2.57
N GLU A 202 -0.80 14.02 2.15
CA GLU A 202 -0.42 14.05 0.73
C GLU A 202 0.52 12.90 0.39
N ALA A 203 0.39 12.36 -0.82
CA ALA A 203 1.34 11.41 -1.37
C ALA A 203 1.57 11.68 -2.85
N TRP A 204 2.80 11.47 -3.30
CA TRP A 204 3.12 11.40 -4.71
C TRP A 204 4.15 10.31 -4.96
N THR A 205 4.08 9.68 -6.13
CA THR A 205 5.00 8.62 -6.54
C THR A 205 5.29 8.75 -8.03
N VAL A 206 6.51 8.38 -8.42
CA VAL A 206 6.94 8.23 -9.80
C VAL A 206 7.62 6.88 -9.95
N GLY A 207 7.42 6.24 -11.09
CA GLY A 207 7.97 4.91 -11.34
C GLY A 207 8.40 4.73 -12.79
N ALA A 208 9.28 3.75 -12.97
CA ALA A 208 9.66 3.22 -14.26
C ALA A 208 9.69 1.70 -14.17
N LYS A 209 9.19 1.03 -15.21
CA LYS A 209 9.21 -0.43 -15.34
C LYS A 209 9.66 -0.82 -16.72
N TYR A 210 10.54 -1.81 -16.83
CA TYR A 210 10.89 -2.49 -18.06
C TYR A 210 10.44 -3.96 -17.94
N ASP A 211 9.56 -4.38 -18.83
CA ASP A 211 8.98 -5.73 -18.84
C ASP A 211 8.99 -6.28 -20.27
N ALA A 212 10.14 -6.83 -20.66
CA ALA A 212 10.34 -7.42 -21.98
C ALA A 212 11.50 -8.42 -21.97
N TYR A 213 11.51 -9.34 -22.95
CA TYR A 213 12.57 -10.34 -23.15
C TYR A 213 12.92 -11.14 -21.89
N ASN A 214 11.90 -11.60 -21.15
CA ASN A 214 12.02 -12.33 -19.89
C ASN A 214 12.67 -11.53 -18.74
N VAL A 215 12.91 -10.23 -18.90
CA VAL A 215 13.48 -9.36 -17.89
C VAL A 215 12.38 -8.47 -17.34
N TYR A 216 12.28 -8.43 -16.02
CA TYR A 216 11.42 -7.49 -15.29
C TYR A 216 12.31 -6.61 -14.41
N LEU A 217 12.36 -5.32 -14.70
CA LEU A 217 13.04 -4.31 -13.88
C LEU A 217 12.01 -3.26 -13.50
N ALA A 218 11.90 -2.90 -12.24
CA ALA A 218 11.07 -1.77 -11.84
C ALA A 218 11.77 -0.97 -10.76
N ALA A 219 11.57 0.34 -10.78
CA ALA A 219 11.98 1.22 -9.70
C ALA A 219 10.91 2.28 -9.49
N MET A 220 10.70 2.67 -8.23
CA MET A 220 9.83 3.78 -7.89
C MET A 220 10.46 4.65 -6.80
N TYR A 221 10.03 5.92 -6.78
CA TYR A 221 10.31 6.85 -5.70
C TYR A 221 9.01 7.54 -5.30
N ALA A 222 8.75 7.60 -3.99
CA ALA A 222 7.55 8.25 -3.45
C ALA A 222 7.89 9.13 -2.25
N GLU A 223 7.11 10.20 -2.05
CA GLU A 223 7.06 10.89 -0.77
C GLU A 223 5.63 10.90 -0.24
N THR A 224 5.50 10.72 1.07
CA THR A 224 4.24 10.92 1.77
C THR A 224 4.40 11.99 2.84
N ARG A 225 3.29 12.66 3.17
CA ARG A 225 3.21 13.65 4.25
C ARG A 225 2.02 13.33 5.14
N ASN A 226 2.27 13.32 6.45
CA ASN A 226 1.26 13.20 7.50
C ASN A 226 0.33 11.97 7.41
N MET A 227 0.80 10.85 6.83
CA MET A 227 -0.05 9.68 6.61
C MET A 227 0.58 8.32 6.91
N THR A 228 1.87 8.13 6.61
CA THR A 228 2.51 6.84 6.78
C THR A 228 2.79 6.61 8.26
N TYR A 229 2.14 5.60 8.84
CA TYR A 229 2.44 5.21 10.21
C TYR A 229 3.70 4.34 10.27
N TYR A 230 4.37 4.34 11.42
CA TYR A 230 5.54 3.51 11.68
C TYR A 230 5.44 2.80 13.03
N GLY A 231 6.15 1.69 13.15
CA GLY A 231 6.11 0.85 14.34
C GLY A 231 4.69 0.38 14.66
N GLY A 232 4.34 0.33 15.94
CA GLY A 232 2.98 0.11 16.43
C GLY A 232 2.02 1.30 16.28
N GLY A 233 2.36 2.35 15.50
CA GLY A 233 1.55 3.57 15.31
C GLY A 233 0.16 3.33 14.73
N ASN A 234 -0.05 2.17 14.10
CA ASN A 234 -1.40 1.71 13.72
C ASN A 234 -2.32 1.53 14.94
N GLY A 235 -1.80 1.22 16.14
CA GLY A 235 -2.59 0.90 17.34
C GLY A 235 -2.33 1.77 18.56
N GLU A 236 -1.73 2.96 18.39
CA GLU A 236 -1.45 3.92 19.47
C GLU A 236 -0.67 3.35 20.69
N GLY A 237 0.28 2.44 20.45
CA GLY A 237 1.19 1.95 21.49
C GLY A 237 2.58 2.57 21.38
N ASN A 238 3.41 1.94 20.55
CA ASN A 238 4.78 2.33 20.25
C ASN A 238 4.81 2.79 18.79
N GLY A 239 5.57 3.81 18.38
CA GLY A 239 5.49 4.34 17.00
C GLY A 239 4.53 5.52 16.85
N GLY A 240 4.23 5.92 15.61
CA GLY A 240 3.39 7.09 15.34
C GLY A 240 3.10 7.29 13.85
N ILE A 241 2.77 8.53 13.45
CA ILE A 241 2.56 8.92 12.05
C ILE A 241 3.69 9.86 11.65
N ALA A 242 4.43 9.52 10.59
CA ALA A 242 5.55 10.32 10.13
C ALA A 242 5.07 11.62 9.48
N ASN A 243 5.71 12.74 9.80
CA ASN A 243 5.48 14.04 9.16
C ASN A 243 5.80 13.97 7.67
N LYS A 244 6.91 13.32 7.33
CA LYS A 244 7.28 13.03 5.95
C LYS A 244 7.95 11.67 5.85
N THR A 245 7.75 10.99 4.73
CA THR A 245 8.58 9.85 4.32
C THR A 245 9.16 10.07 2.93
N GLN A 246 10.33 9.47 2.69
CA GLN A 246 10.95 9.35 1.37
C GLN A 246 11.19 7.87 1.11
N ASN A 247 10.58 7.35 0.05
CA ASN A 247 10.48 5.92 -0.19
C ASN A 247 11.12 5.60 -1.53
N PHE A 248 11.88 4.52 -1.57
CA PHE A 248 12.56 4.03 -2.76
C PHE A 248 12.50 2.51 -2.78
N GLU A 249 12.15 1.97 -3.93
CA GLU A 249 12.09 0.53 -4.19
C GLU A 249 12.66 0.29 -5.58
N VAL A 250 13.45 -0.77 -5.71
CA VAL A 250 13.94 -1.26 -6.99
C VAL A 250 13.96 -2.77 -6.97
N VAL A 251 13.46 -3.39 -8.04
CA VAL A 251 13.40 -4.85 -8.21
C VAL A 251 13.93 -5.23 -9.58
N ALA A 252 14.66 -6.35 -9.62
CA ALA A 252 15.15 -6.97 -10.83
C ALA A 252 14.87 -8.47 -10.81
N GLN A 253 14.25 -8.97 -11.87
CA GLN A 253 13.87 -10.37 -12.00
C GLN A 253 14.12 -10.87 -13.42
N TYR A 254 14.34 -12.18 -13.53
CA TYR A 254 14.51 -12.84 -14.81
C TYR A 254 13.66 -14.11 -14.87
N GLN A 255 12.86 -14.28 -15.91
CA GLN A 255 12.01 -15.46 -16.10
C GLN A 255 12.71 -16.48 -16.99
N PHE A 256 13.18 -17.59 -16.42
CA PHE A 256 13.68 -18.70 -17.21
C PHE A 256 12.54 -19.50 -17.85
N ASP A 257 12.78 -20.04 -19.04
CA ASP A 257 11.81 -20.84 -19.81
C ASP A 257 11.35 -22.10 -19.07
N PHE A 258 12.19 -22.65 -18.18
CA PHE A 258 11.87 -23.84 -17.39
C PHE A 258 11.06 -23.54 -16.11
N GLY A 259 10.63 -22.28 -15.92
CA GLY A 259 9.70 -21.87 -14.87
C GLY A 259 10.34 -21.23 -13.63
N LEU A 260 11.67 -21.14 -13.53
CA LEU A 260 12.34 -20.44 -12.42
C LEU A 260 12.37 -18.93 -12.68
N ARG A 261 12.04 -18.13 -11.66
CA ARG A 261 12.10 -16.67 -11.66
C ARG A 261 12.87 -16.17 -10.43
N PRO A 262 14.20 -16.02 -10.49
CA PRO A 262 14.94 -15.29 -9.46
C PRO A 262 14.54 -13.81 -9.41
N SER A 263 14.64 -13.23 -8.22
CA SER A 263 14.35 -11.83 -7.90
C SER A 263 15.43 -11.29 -6.95
N ILE A 264 15.84 -10.05 -7.16
CA ILE A 264 16.61 -9.26 -6.21
C ILE A 264 15.99 -7.86 -6.11
N ALA A 265 15.87 -7.34 -4.89
CA ALA A 265 15.32 -6.02 -4.68
C ALA A 265 15.99 -5.27 -3.53
N TYR A 266 15.82 -3.95 -3.52
CA TYR A 266 16.18 -3.07 -2.42
C TYR A 266 15.01 -2.14 -2.13
N LEU A 267 14.64 -2.05 -0.86
CA LEU A 267 13.51 -1.28 -0.38
C LEU A 267 13.96 -0.40 0.79
N GLN A 268 13.59 0.87 0.75
CA GLN A 268 13.87 1.84 1.80
C GLN A 268 12.72 2.83 1.98
N SER A 269 12.29 3.02 3.23
CA SER A 269 11.47 4.15 3.65
C SER A 269 12.23 4.93 4.70
N LYS A 270 12.49 6.21 4.44
CA LYS A 270 13.12 7.12 5.39
C LYS A 270 12.11 8.09 5.96
N GLY A 271 11.82 7.94 7.25
CA GLY A 271 11.03 8.90 8.03
C GLY A 271 11.82 10.18 8.26
N LYS A 272 11.13 11.30 8.09
CA LYS A 272 11.66 12.66 8.22
C LYS A 272 10.83 13.42 9.23
N ASP A 273 11.53 14.24 10.02
CA ASP A 273 10.92 15.07 11.06
C ASP A 273 10.04 14.26 12.03
N LEU A 274 10.57 13.15 12.55
CA LEU A 274 9.87 12.29 13.50
C LEU A 274 9.94 12.90 14.91
N GLY A 275 8.82 13.42 15.41
CA GLY A 275 8.73 13.99 16.76
C GLY A 275 8.56 12.92 17.83
N GLY A 276 8.84 13.25 19.09
CA GLY A 276 8.65 12.33 20.21
C GLY A 276 9.62 11.15 20.23
N GLN A 277 10.71 11.21 19.46
CA GLN A 277 11.68 10.10 19.31
C GLN A 277 13.06 10.40 19.89
N GLU A 278 13.48 11.67 19.93
CA GLU A 278 14.81 12.04 20.40
C GLU A 278 14.75 13.15 21.45
N VAL A 279 15.54 12.99 22.53
CA VAL A 279 15.73 14.01 23.55
C VAL A 279 17.21 14.37 23.66
N HIS A 280 17.56 15.63 23.39
CA HIS A 280 18.89 16.17 23.61
C HIS A 280 18.87 17.22 24.72
N ARG A 281 19.66 17.01 25.78
CA ARG A 281 19.77 17.94 26.93
C ARG A 281 18.42 18.32 27.56
N GLY A 282 17.47 17.39 27.58
CA GLY A 282 16.13 17.60 28.14
C GLY A 282 15.12 18.29 27.22
N ASN A 283 15.52 18.61 25.98
CA ASN A 283 14.62 19.13 24.95
C ASN A 283 14.37 18.07 23.88
N TRP A 284 13.15 18.02 23.38
CA TRP A 284 12.79 17.10 22.32
C TRP A 284 13.20 17.68 20.98
N HIS A 285 13.64 16.78 20.10
CA HIS A 285 14.04 17.12 18.75
C HIS A 285 13.39 16.20 17.73
N TYR A 286 13.10 16.76 16.56
CA TYR A 286 12.87 15.98 15.37
C TYR A 286 14.11 15.17 15.00
N THR A 287 13.88 13.92 14.61
CA THR A 287 14.92 13.03 14.08
C THR A 287 14.50 12.46 12.74
N ASP A 288 15.51 12.10 11.94
CA ASP A 288 15.33 11.28 10.75
C ASP A 288 15.74 9.84 11.06
N LYS A 289 14.91 8.86 10.65
CA LYS A 289 15.21 7.43 10.83
C LYS A 289 14.78 6.65 9.60
N ASP A 290 15.54 5.62 9.24
CA ASP A 290 15.03 4.62 8.30
C ASP A 290 13.89 3.87 9.02
N LEU A 291 12.72 3.77 8.40
CA LEU A 291 11.54 3.06 8.94
C LEU A 291 11.43 1.64 8.37
N VAL A 292 11.90 1.49 7.13
CA VAL A 292 12.05 0.23 6.40
C VAL A 292 13.38 0.33 5.66
N LYS A 293 14.20 -0.72 5.71
CA LYS A 293 15.43 -0.80 4.92
C LYS A 293 15.89 -2.23 4.79
N TYR A 294 15.85 -2.80 3.60
CA TYR A 294 16.29 -4.18 3.40
C TYR A 294 16.70 -4.46 1.95
N VAL A 295 17.52 -5.49 1.79
CA VAL A 295 17.72 -6.18 0.52
C VAL A 295 16.90 -7.45 0.55
N ASP A 296 16.24 -7.75 -0.57
CA ASP A 296 15.50 -8.99 -0.76
C ASP A 296 16.17 -9.82 -1.84
N VAL A 297 16.32 -11.12 -1.58
CA VAL A 297 16.81 -12.10 -2.56
C VAL A 297 15.90 -13.31 -2.51
N GLY A 298 15.25 -13.60 -3.62
CA GLY A 298 14.26 -14.65 -3.70
C GLY A 298 14.22 -15.35 -5.05
N MET A 299 13.44 -16.42 -5.11
CA MET A 299 13.11 -17.09 -6.35
C MET A 299 11.76 -17.79 -6.25
N THR A 300 10.99 -17.70 -7.33
CA THR A 300 9.74 -18.45 -7.51
C THR A 300 9.93 -19.49 -8.60
N TYR A 301 9.55 -20.73 -8.34
CA TYR A 301 9.48 -21.79 -9.34
C TYR A 301 8.03 -22.09 -9.69
N TYR A 302 7.65 -21.83 -10.94
CA TYR A 302 6.33 -22.11 -11.48
C TYR A 302 6.30 -23.51 -12.09
N PHE A 303 5.64 -24.46 -11.43
CA PHE A 303 5.40 -25.79 -12.02
C PHE A 303 4.44 -25.69 -13.21
N ASN A 304 3.42 -24.85 -13.07
CA ASN A 304 2.45 -24.46 -14.09
C ASN A 304 1.67 -23.23 -13.59
N LYS A 305 0.66 -22.78 -14.34
CA LYS A 305 -0.18 -21.63 -13.97
C LYS A 305 -0.98 -21.78 -12.66
N ASN A 306 -1.08 -23.01 -12.13
CA ASN A 306 -1.91 -23.36 -10.97
C ASN A 306 -1.07 -23.77 -9.74
N MET A 307 0.24 -23.96 -9.88
CA MET A 307 1.10 -24.43 -8.79
C MET A 307 2.48 -23.80 -8.86
N SER A 308 2.93 -23.21 -7.76
CA SER A 308 4.27 -22.63 -7.62
C SER A 308 4.84 -22.86 -6.22
N THR A 309 6.16 -22.74 -6.09
CA THR A 309 6.84 -22.69 -4.80
C THR A 309 7.86 -21.57 -4.83
N TYR A 310 8.20 -21.02 -3.68
CA TYR A 310 9.17 -19.94 -3.58
C TYR A 310 10.01 -20.04 -2.31
N VAL A 311 11.17 -19.41 -2.38
CA VAL A 311 12.00 -19.04 -1.23
C VAL A 311 12.30 -17.55 -1.36
N ASP A 312 12.17 -16.82 -0.27
CA ASP A 312 12.39 -15.37 -0.21
C ASP A 312 13.21 -15.04 1.04
N TYR A 313 14.22 -14.19 0.92
CA TYR A 313 15.10 -13.82 2.03
C TYR A 313 15.20 -12.31 2.15
N LYS A 314 14.52 -11.78 3.16
CA LYS A 314 14.59 -10.39 3.59
C LYS A 314 15.79 -10.22 4.52
N ILE A 315 16.84 -9.58 4.00
CA ILE A 315 18.05 -9.19 4.74
C ILE A 315 17.83 -7.77 5.26
N ASN A 316 17.49 -7.67 6.53
CA ASN A 316 17.14 -6.41 7.16
C ASN A 316 18.40 -5.59 7.44
N LEU A 317 18.39 -4.33 7.01
CA LEU A 317 19.54 -3.41 7.10
C LEU A 317 19.32 -2.31 8.14
N LEU A 318 18.25 -2.40 8.93
CA LEU A 318 18.04 -1.55 10.10
C LEU A 318 19.05 -1.94 11.20
N ASP A 319 19.53 -0.93 11.92
CA ASP A 319 20.56 -1.12 12.96
C ASP A 319 19.91 -1.63 14.25
N GLU A 320 20.12 -2.90 14.59
CA GLU A 320 19.54 -3.54 15.77
C GLU A 320 19.98 -2.91 17.09
N ASP A 321 21.13 -2.22 17.12
CA ASP A 321 21.68 -1.55 18.29
C ASP A 321 21.07 -0.15 18.52
N ASP A 322 20.23 0.34 17.60
CA ASP A 322 19.55 1.63 17.73
C ASP A 322 18.21 1.46 18.48
N ASP A 323 18.17 1.95 19.72
CA ASP A 323 17.02 1.88 20.63
C ASP A 323 15.70 2.41 20.01
N PHE A 324 15.76 3.25 18.97
CA PHE A 324 14.60 3.72 18.23
C PHE A 324 13.72 2.55 17.73
N TYR A 325 14.32 1.50 17.16
CA TYR A 325 13.55 0.40 16.56
C TYR A 325 12.81 -0.42 17.61
N ALA A 326 13.54 -0.84 18.65
CA ALA A 326 12.96 -1.58 19.78
C ALA A 326 11.85 -0.76 20.48
N SER A 327 12.10 0.53 20.72
CA SER A 327 11.14 1.43 21.38
C SER A 327 9.87 1.66 20.58
N ASN A 328 9.94 1.58 19.24
CA ASN A 328 8.79 1.75 18.36
C ASN A 328 8.17 0.42 17.88
N GLY A 329 8.75 -0.73 18.25
CA GLY A 329 8.27 -2.06 17.83
C GLY A 329 8.52 -2.35 16.35
N ILE A 330 9.60 -1.81 15.79
CA ILE A 330 10.04 -2.07 14.42
C ILE A 330 11.01 -3.25 14.47
N ALA A 331 10.73 -4.30 13.70
CA ALA A 331 11.60 -5.48 13.64
C ALA A 331 12.87 -5.18 12.84
N THR A 332 14.02 -5.54 13.40
CA THR A 332 15.34 -5.42 12.77
C THR A 332 15.88 -6.78 12.32
N ASP A 333 15.19 -7.87 12.63
CA ASP A 333 15.59 -9.22 12.25
C ASP A 333 15.42 -9.49 10.76
N ASP A 334 16.28 -10.37 10.28
CA ASP A 334 16.18 -11.07 9.01
C ASP A 334 15.01 -12.06 8.98
N ILE A 335 14.38 -12.25 7.80
CA ILE A 335 13.26 -13.19 7.64
C ILE A 335 13.41 -14.03 6.38
N VAL A 336 13.27 -15.35 6.52
CA VAL A 336 13.18 -16.28 5.38
C VAL A 336 11.72 -16.74 5.22
N GLY A 337 11.15 -16.46 4.05
CA GLY A 337 9.87 -16.99 3.60
C GLY A 337 10.07 -18.23 2.73
N VAL A 338 9.30 -19.29 3.00
CA VAL A 338 9.22 -20.47 2.12
C VAL A 338 7.76 -20.80 1.93
N GLY A 339 7.33 -20.96 0.68
CA GLY A 339 5.93 -21.17 0.35
C GLY A 339 5.70 -22.20 -0.75
N LEU A 340 4.52 -22.80 -0.70
CA LEU A 340 3.96 -23.66 -1.74
C LEU A 340 2.53 -23.18 -1.97
N VAL A 341 2.23 -22.77 -3.19
CA VAL A 341 0.97 -22.10 -3.54
C VAL A 341 0.27 -22.91 -4.62
N TYR A 342 -0.98 -23.27 -4.31
CA TYR A 342 -1.94 -23.75 -5.30
C TYR A 342 -2.96 -22.63 -5.59
N GLN A 343 -3.20 -22.35 -6.87
CA GLN A 343 -4.13 -21.32 -7.34
C GLN A 343 -5.03 -21.88 -8.46
N PHE A 344 -6.28 -21.42 -8.55
CA PHE A 344 -7.28 -21.91 -9.50
C PHE A 344 -7.97 -20.79 -10.28
#